data_AF-A0A954D0Y0-F1
#
_entry.id   AF-A0A954D0Y0-F1
#
_cell.length_a   1.000
_cell.length_b   1.000
_cell.length_c   1.000
_cell.angle_alpha   90.00
_cell.angle_beta   90.00
_cell.angle_gamma   90.00
#
_symmetry.space_group_name_H-M   'P 1'
#
loop_
_entity.id
_entity.type
_entity.pdbx_description
1 polymer ?
#
loop_
_entity_poly.entity_id
_entity_poly.type
_entity_poly.pdbx_seq_one_letter_code
_entity_poly.pdbx_strand_id
1 'polypeptide(L)'
;MRSSLSFRFLLPLVALPCAVLPAQQRRVSTSVDVPHGKVSVAYTPAPLGERSPADLPAGFVWRMSAGAAAKLTTTVPLADRSVVIAPGTYSLSARRLAQKKFELLLFRDADLYQKGIPVQVASLRLDDEETSQPNLGYTLRCSGDTLRLKLHWGKHSLNTRLHVLEVHRVATRIAGEAAELLLFKLDSARHLTRITNGETLLVGTALRKGAQSVELAIHAKRQGSNMELLFDNASLARAERMRKQRQEQEKMLAGALEREKDEARKSRIAQRLEWVRKDLTQWSALHTAAAALRETVTFKSAGIEDVRQTAAHLSVDASDKDGKLTLGIGLGRKLARFEVSEASFRK
;
A
#
# COMPACT_ATOMS: atom_id res chain seq x y z
N MET A 1 -1.82 -36.13 82.78
CA MET A 1 -1.42 -36.75 81.48
C MET A 1 -2.22 -36.09 80.37
N ARG A 2 -1.53 -35.77 79.28
CA ARG A 2 -1.97 -34.95 78.14
C ARG A 2 -2.96 -35.72 77.25
N SER A 3 -3.82 -34.98 76.54
CA SER A 3 -4.29 -35.16 75.13
C SER A 3 -5.71 -34.58 75.00
N SER A 4 -5.86 -33.30 74.64
CA SER A 4 -5.84 -32.72 73.29
C SER A 4 -7.27 -32.53 72.73
N LEU A 5 -7.79 -31.32 72.95
CA LEU A 5 -8.99 -30.76 72.34
C LEU A 5 -8.84 -30.68 70.81
N SER A 6 -9.80 -31.23 70.09
CA SER A 6 -9.91 -31.14 68.62
C SER A 6 -10.51 -29.80 68.22
N PHE A 7 -9.66 -28.83 67.90
CA PHE A 7 -10.07 -27.55 67.29
C PHE A 7 -10.38 -27.78 65.81
N ARG A 8 -11.68 -27.92 65.48
CA ARG A 8 -12.18 -27.81 64.10
C ARG A 8 -12.75 -26.41 63.92
N PHE A 9 -12.00 -25.49 63.34
CA PHE A 9 -12.58 -24.27 62.78
C PHE A 9 -11.82 -23.84 61.51
N LEU A 10 -12.51 -24.07 60.38
CA LEU A 10 -12.66 -23.17 59.23
C LEU A 10 -11.39 -22.47 58.71
N LEU A 11 -10.76 -23.08 57.70
CA LEU A 11 -10.03 -22.31 56.68
C LEU A 11 -11.04 -21.46 55.89
N PRO A 12 -10.89 -20.13 55.83
CA PRO A 12 -11.58 -19.35 54.82
C PRO A 12 -10.89 -19.63 53.48
N LEU A 13 -11.62 -20.29 52.59
CA LEU A 13 -11.29 -20.40 51.17
C LEU A 13 -11.30 -18.97 50.62
N VAL A 14 -10.14 -18.31 50.59
CA VAL A 14 -9.95 -17.04 49.88
C VAL A 14 -10.10 -17.36 48.39
N ALA A 15 -11.33 -17.27 47.90
CA ALA A 15 -11.63 -17.20 46.49
C ALA A 15 -11.05 -15.88 45.96
N LEU A 16 -9.79 -15.95 45.51
CA LEU A 16 -9.23 -14.93 44.64
C LEU A 16 -10.19 -14.81 43.45
N PRO A 17 -10.81 -13.63 43.21
CA PRO A 17 -11.44 -13.41 41.93
C PRO A 17 -10.32 -13.52 40.90
N CYS A 18 -10.32 -14.61 40.14
CA CYS A 18 -9.62 -14.66 38.86
C CYS A 18 -10.19 -13.48 38.08
N ALA A 19 -9.48 -12.36 38.13
CA ALA A 19 -9.70 -11.24 37.24
C ALA A 19 -9.64 -11.84 35.84
N VAL A 20 -10.81 -11.98 35.22
CA VAL A 20 -10.97 -12.33 33.84
C VAL A 20 -10.32 -11.17 33.09
N LEU A 21 -9.02 -11.27 32.85
CA LEU A 21 -8.32 -10.41 31.91
C LEU A 21 -9.18 -10.41 30.65
N PRO A 22 -9.56 -9.23 30.11
CA PRO A 22 -10.34 -9.18 28.89
C PRO A 22 -9.58 -10.02 27.88
N ALA A 23 -10.22 -11.08 27.37
CA ALA A 23 -9.64 -11.98 26.39
C ALA A 23 -8.97 -11.12 25.32
N GLN A 24 -7.64 -11.05 25.34
CA GLN A 24 -6.88 -10.33 24.34
C GLN A 24 -7.33 -10.93 23.02
N GLN A 25 -8.08 -10.15 22.23
CA GLN A 25 -8.64 -10.62 20.97
C GLN A 25 -7.47 -11.11 20.11
N ARG A 26 -7.30 -12.44 20.04
CA ARG A 26 -6.13 -13.08 19.44
C ARG A 26 -6.07 -12.68 17.97
N ARG A 27 -5.00 -11.98 17.58
CA ARG A 27 -4.76 -11.68 16.17
C ARG A 27 -4.49 -12.98 15.42
N VAL A 28 -5.16 -13.13 14.29
CA VAL A 28 -4.98 -14.22 13.33
C VAL A 28 -4.25 -13.66 12.11
N SER A 29 -3.41 -14.48 11.48
CA SER A 29 -2.73 -14.13 10.24
C SER A 29 -3.00 -15.21 9.19
N THR A 30 -3.28 -14.79 7.97
CA THR A 30 -3.28 -15.65 6.79
C THR A 30 -2.21 -15.17 5.84
N SER A 31 -1.49 -16.10 5.21
CA SER A 31 -0.45 -15.76 4.22
C SER A 31 -0.45 -16.72 3.07
N VAL A 32 -0.02 -16.25 1.91
CA VAL A 32 0.22 -17.06 0.73
C VAL A 32 1.57 -16.65 0.14
N ASP A 33 2.35 -17.64 -0.25
CA ASP A 33 3.55 -17.40 -1.05
C ASP A 33 3.11 -17.12 -2.49
N VAL A 34 3.73 -16.12 -3.09
CA VAL A 34 3.45 -15.65 -4.45
C VAL A 34 4.76 -15.65 -5.24
N PRO A 35 4.75 -15.58 -6.58
CA PRO A 35 5.99 -15.47 -7.35
C PRO A 35 6.90 -14.38 -6.76
N HIS A 36 8.14 -14.77 -6.42
CA HIS A 36 9.19 -13.90 -5.87
C HIS A 36 8.88 -13.20 -4.55
N GLY A 37 7.90 -13.69 -3.77
CA GLY A 37 7.68 -13.16 -2.43
C GLY A 37 6.46 -13.70 -1.70
N LYS A 38 5.89 -12.85 -0.84
CA LYS A 38 4.84 -13.24 0.09
C LYS A 38 3.83 -12.13 0.32
N VAL A 39 2.58 -12.52 0.46
CA VAL A 39 1.49 -11.64 0.88
C VAL A 39 0.83 -12.22 2.13
N SER A 40 0.56 -11.35 3.11
CA SER A 40 -0.08 -11.74 4.36
C SER A 40 -1.10 -10.70 4.82
N VAL A 41 -2.14 -11.17 5.49
CA VAL A 41 -3.13 -10.32 6.16
C VAL A 41 -3.23 -10.74 7.62
N ALA A 42 -2.87 -9.82 8.51
CA ALA A 42 -3.08 -9.95 9.95
C ALA A 42 -4.34 -9.20 10.37
N TYR A 43 -5.22 -9.84 11.12
CA TYR A 43 -6.51 -9.27 11.52
C TYR A 43 -6.99 -9.81 12.85
N THR A 44 -7.98 -9.15 13.43
CA THR A 44 -8.69 -9.63 14.61
C THR A 44 -10.06 -10.17 14.16
N PRO A 45 -10.32 -11.48 14.30
CA PRO A 45 -11.64 -12.03 14.03
C PRO A 45 -12.69 -11.38 14.91
N ALA A 46 -13.91 -11.22 14.40
CA ALA A 46 -15.04 -10.79 15.20
C ALA A 46 -16.33 -11.46 14.79
N PRO A 47 -17.23 -11.72 15.76
CA PRO A 47 -18.57 -12.19 15.46
C PRO A 47 -19.31 -11.08 14.71
N LEU A 48 -19.88 -11.42 13.56
CA LEU A 48 -20.55 -10.45 12.69
C LEU A 48 -22.07 -10.41 12.90
N GLY A 49 -22.64 -11.45 13.53
CA GLY A 49 -24.08 -11.65 13.60
C GLY A 49 -24.70 -11.70 12.20
N GLU A 50 -25.91 -11.17 12.05
CA GLU A 50 -26.64 -11.12 10.76
C GLU A 50 -26.30 -9.89 9.89
N ARG A 51 -25.34 -9.05 10.30
CA ARG A 51 -25.06 -7.78 9.62
C ARG A 51 -24.45 -8.02 8.25
N SER A 52 -24.88 -7.29 7.23
CA SER A 52 -24.32 -7.34 5.87
C SER A 52 -23.49 -6.10 5.54
N PRO A 53 -22.38 -6.22 4.79
CA PRO A 53 -21.73 -5.05 4.18
C PRO A 53 -22.68 -4.26 3.26
N ALA A 54 -23.72 -4.91 2.73
CA ALA A 54 -24.76 -4.29 1.92
C ALA A 54 -25.70 -3.36 2.69
N ASP A 55 -25.64 -3.33 4.02
CA ASP A 55 -26.45 -2.44 4.86
C ASP A 55 -25.76 -1.09 5.12
N LEU A 56 -24.47 -0.98 4.81
CA LEU A 56 -23.68 0.24 5.07
C LEU A 56 -24.09 1.38 4.14
N PRO A 57 -24.30 2.62 4.56
CA PRO A 57 -24.69 3.70 3.65
C PRO A 57 -23.71 3.91 2.48
N ALA A 58 -24.21 4.40 1.33
CA ALA A 58 -23.32 4.81 0.24
C ALA A 58 -22.37 5.93 0.71
N GLY A 59 -21.10 5.86 0.27
CA GLY A 59 -20.02 6.73 0.74
C GLY A 59 -19.43 6.33 2.10
N PHE A 60 -20.06 5.42 2.85
CA PHE A 60 -19.56 5.00 4.15
C PHE A 60 -18.22 4.28 4.01
N VAL A 61 -17.25 4.70 4.82
CA VAL A 61 -15.93 4.10 4.91
C VAL A 61 -15.80 3.41 6.26
N TRP A 62 -15.37 2.16 6.25
CA TRP A 62 -15.20 1.40 7.48
C TRP A 62 -13.89 0.62 7.46
N ARG A 63 -13.36 0.39 8.66
CA ARG A 63 -12.19 -0.45 8.87
C ARG A 63 -12.58 -1.92 8.77
N MET A 64 -11.89 -2.69 7.95
CA MET A 64 -12.23 -4.09 7.67
C MET A 64 -11.75 -5.05 8.78
N SER A 65 -11.96 -4.69 10.05
CA SER A 65 -11.61 -5.50 11.22
C SER A 65 -12.29 -4.98 12.49
N ALA A 66 -12.41 -5.86 13.49
CA ALA A 66 -12.79 -5.46 14.84
C ALA A 66 -11.58 -5.11 15.71
N GLY A 67 -11.74 -4.16 16.63
CA GLY A 67 -10.68 -3.78 17.57
C GLY A 67 -9.53 -3.01 16.90
N ALA A 68 -8.55 -3.71 16.35
CA ALA A 68 -7.38 -3.13 15.66
C ALA A 68 -7.45 -3.33 14.15
N ALA A 69 -6.87 -2.42 13.36
CA ALA A 69 -6.89 -2.47 11.90
C ALA A 69 -6.31 -3.78 11.34
N ALA A 70 -7.01 -4.37 10.35
CA ALA A 70 -6.43 -5.41 9.52
C ALA A 70 -5.24 -4.83 8.75
N LYS A 71 -4.14 -5.58 8.73
CA LYS A 71 -2.88 -5.20 8.10
C LYS A 71 -2.56 -6.14 6.95
N LEU A 72 -2.52 -5.61 5.73
CA LEU A 72 -1.95 -6.29 4.57
C LEU A 72 -0.46 -5.98 4.50
N THR A 73 0.38 -7.01 4.51
CA THR A 73 1.81 -6.88 4.26
C THR A 73 2.14 -7.64 2.99
N THR A 74 2.78 -6.96 2.04
CA THR A 74 3.22 -7.55 0.77
C THR A 74 4.70 -7.23 0.53
N THR A 75 5.48 -8.25 0.15
CA THR A 75 6.91 -8.09 -0.21
C THR A 75 7.12 -7.86 -1.70
N VAL A 76 6.06 -7.98 -2.49
CA VAL A 76 6.03 -7.77 -3.94
C VAL A 76 4.97 -6.72 -4.29
N PRO A 77 5.14 -5.99 -5.40
CA PRO A 77 4.12 -5.09 -5.91
C PRO A 77 2.93 -5.89 -6.43
N LEU A 78 1.75 -5.35 -6.14
CA LEU A 78 0.47 -5.90 -6.60
C LEU A 78 -0.22 -4.85 -7.48
N ALA A 79 -1.06 -5.26 -8.42
CA ALA A 79 -1.82 -4.34 -9.25
C ALA A 79 -3.32 -4.66 -9.26
N ASP A 80 -4.15 -3.63 -9.20
CA ASP A 80 -5.54 -3.69 -9.63
C ASP A 80 -5.78 -2.57 -10.63
N ARG A 81 -6.09 -2.95 -11.87
CA ARG A 81 -6.25 -2.01 -12.97
C ARG A 81 -5.01 -1.12 -13.15
N SER A 82 -5.20 0.20 -13.12
CA SER A 82 -4.15 1.21 -13.21
C SER A 82 -3.45 1.48 -11.87
N VAL A 83 -3.88 0.85 -10.77
CA VAL A 83 -3.38 1.12 -9.43
C VAL A 83 -2.34 0.09 -9.05
N VAL A 84 -1.14 0.56 -8.70
CA VAL A 84 -0.06 -0.27 -8.17
C VAL A 84 0.03 -0.12 -6.67
N ILE A 85 0.07 -1.25 -6.00
CA ILE A 85 0.31 -1.42 -4.57
C ILE A 85 1.76 -1.79 -4.38
N ALA A 86 2.59 -0.82 -4.01
CA ALA A 86 4.01 -1.05 -3.73
C ALA A 86 4.23 -2.05 -2.58
N PRO A 87 5.39 -2.72 -2.49
CA PRO A 87 5.76 -3.49 -1.30
C PRO A 87 5.67 -2.66 -0.02
N GLY A 88 5.10 -3.23 1.04
CA GLY A 88 4.91 -2.52 2.30
C GLY A 88 3.84 -3.12 3.19
N THR A 89 3.52 -2.40 4.26
CA THR A 89 2.44 -2.74 5.19
C THR A 89 1.36 -1.67 5.16
N TYR A 90 0.11 -2.09 5.01
CA TYR A 90 -1.05 -1.24 4.79
C TYR A 90 -2.16 -1.61 5.76
N SER A 91 -2.86 -0.61 6.31
CA SER A 91 -4.17 -0.84 6.94
C SER A 91 -5.25 -0.95 5.89
N LEU A 92 -6.17 -1.91 6.07
CA LEU A 92 -7.28 -2.18 5.17
C LEU A 92 -8.56 -1.50 5.64
N SER A 93 -9.20 -0.76 4.75
CA SER A 93 -10.57 -0.27 4.92
C SER A 93 -11.35 -0.47 3.63
N ALA A 94 -12.67 -0.42 3.70
CA ALA A 94 -13.51 -0.44 2.53
C ALA A 94 -14.44 0.77 2.51
N ARG A 95 -14.76 1.23 1.30
CA ARG A 95 -15.76 2.26 1.04
C ARG A 95 -16.87 1.68 0.19
N ARG A 96 -18.13 1.85 0.61
CA ARG A 96 -19.27 1.56 -0.27
C ARG A 96 -19.43 2.71 -1.25
N LEU A 97 -19.40 2.42 -2.55
CA LEU A 97 -19.69 3.42 -3.58
C LEU A 97 -21.17 3.47 -3.92
N ALA A 98 -21.75 2.29 -4.17
CA ALA A 98 -23.14 2.13 -4.57
C ALA A 98 -23.62 0.73 -4.15
N GLN A 99 -24.82 0.34 -4.60
CA GLN A 99 -25.32 -1.01 -4.37
C GLN A 99 -24.35 -2.05 -4.96
N LYS A 100 -23.90 -2.99 -4.12
CA LYS A 100 -22.91 -4.05 -4.43
C LYS A 100 -21.55 -3.57 -4.97
N LYS A 101 -21.25 -2.26 -4.95
CA LYS A 101 -19.97 -1.70 -5.43
C LYS A 101 -19.16 -1.15 -4.27
N PHE A 102 -17.96 -1.67 -4.09
CA PHE A 102 -17.07 -1.32 -3.00
C PHE A 102 -15.65 -1.04 -3.51
N GLU A 103 -14.89 -0.29 -2.73
CA GLU A 103 -13.47 -0.04 -2.95
C GLU A 103 -12.68 -0.43 -1.71
N LEU A 104 -11.55 -1.09 -1.91
CA LEU A 104 -10.51 -1.32 -0.93
C LEU A 104 -9.64 -0.06 -0.84
N LEU A 105 -9.56 0.50 0.35
CA LEU A 105 -8.71 1.63 0.67
C LEU A 105 -7.49 1.14 1.46
N LEU A 106 -6.30 1.49 0.98
CA LEU A 106 -5.03 1.11 1.58
C LEU A 106 -4.35 2.33 2.19
N PHE A 107 -4.08 2.27 3.49
CA PHE A 107 -3.36 3.32 4.22
C PHE A 107 -1.98 2.80 4.62
N ARG A 108 -0.93 3.38 4.04
CA ARG A 108 0.44 3.08 4.45
C ARG A 108 0.74 3.80 5.76
N ASP A 109 1.24 3.06 6.74
CA ASP A 109 1.67 3.58 8.05
C ASP A 109 0.62 4.38 8.87
N ALA A 110 -0.65 4.37 8.45
CA ALA A 110 -1.78 5.02 9.11
C ALA A 110 -3.02 4.11 9.09
N ASP A 111 -4.09 4.48 9.80
CA ASP A 111 -5.43 3.83 9.76
C ASP A 111 -6.52 4.87 9.42
N LEU A 112 -7.70 4.40 9.02
CA LEU A 112 -8.88 5.21 8.69
C LEU A 112 -9.17 6.27 9.76
N TYR A 113 -9.17 5.86 11.04
CA TYR A 113 -9.49 6.73 12.17
C TYR A 113 -8.40 7.75 12.50
N GLN A 114 -7.19 7.60 11.93
CA GLN A 114 -6.14 8.61 12.01
C GLN A 114 -6.29 9.68 10.91
N LYS A 115 -7.34 9.60 10.07
CA LYS A 115 -7.59 10.46 8.90
C LYS A 115 -6.42 10.45 7.91
N GLY A 116 -5.84 9.27 7.69
CA GLY A 116 -5.01 9.06 6.51
C GLY A 116 -5.85 9.30 5.25
N ILE A 117 -5.25 9.82 4.19
CA ILE A 117 -5.81 9.71 2.84
C ILE A 117 -5.33 8.36 2.31
N PRO A 118 -6.21 7.54 1.70
CA PRO A 118 -5.78 6.25 1.18
C PRO A 118 -4.69 6.50 0.13
N VAL A 119 -3.58 5.77 0.25
CA VAL A 119 -2.47 5.94 -0.68
C VAL A 119 -2.73 5.24 -1.99
N GLN A 120 -3.57 4.19 -1.97
CA GLN A 120 -3.98 3.35 -3.10
C GLN A 120 -5.43 2.90 -2.90
N VAL A 121 -6.13 2.65 -4.02
CA VAL A 121 -7.53 2.22 -4.05
C VAL A 121 -7.67 1.07 -5.04
N ALA A 122 -8.27 -0.04 -4.61
CA ALA A 122 -8.57 -1.19 -5.47
C ALA A 122 -10.07 -1.51 -5.45
N SER A 123 -10.56 -2.21 -6.46
CA SER A 123 -11.97 -2.58 -6.61
C SER A 123 -12.30 -3.77 -5.73
N LEU A 124 -13.43 -3.71 -5.03
CA LEU A 124 -14.03 -4.83 -4.30
C LEU A 124 -15.37 -5.21 -4.93
N ARG A 125 -15.61 -6.51 -5.06
CA ARG A 125 -16.90 -7.08 -5.47
C ARG A 125 -17.56 -7.73 -4.27
N LEU A 126 -18.85 -7.47 -4.10
CA LEU A 126 -19.67 -8.17 -3.12
C LEU A 126 -20.22 -9.45 -3.77
N ASP A 127 -19.90 -10.59 -3.20
CA ASP A 127 -20.44 -11.89 -3.59
C ASP A 127 -21.27 -12.47 -2.44
N ASP A 128 -22.26 -13.29 -2.76
CA ASP A 128 -23.06 -14.04 -1.80
C ASP A 128 -22.37 -15.39 -1.52
N GLU A 129 -22.34 -15.81 -0.25
CA GLU A 129 -21.79 -17.10 0.16
C GLU A 129 -22.91 -18.12 0.37
N GLU A 130 -22.69 -19.35 -0.09
CA GLU A 130 -23.62 -20.47 0.16
C GLU A 130 -23.75 -20.76 1.66
N THR A 131 -22.64 -20.65 2.39
CA THR A 131 -22.57 -20.92 3.83
C THR A 131 -22.17 -19.67 4.60
N SER A 132 -22.98 -19.30 5.60
CA SER A 132 -22.69 -18.18 6.47
C SER A 132 -21.43 -18.44 7.32
N GLN A 133 -20.47 -17.53 7.26
CA GLN A 133 -19.30 -17.55 8.13
C GLN A 133 -19.63 -16.88 9.47
N PRO A 134 -19.41 -17.52 10.62
CA PRO A 134 -19.79 -16.96 11.92
C PRO A 134 -18.95 -15.74 12.31
N ASN A 135 -17.73 -15.64 11.78
CA ASN A 135 -16.77 -14.60 12.11
C ASN A 135 -16.24 -13.89 10.86
N LEU A 136 -15.84 -12.63 11.04
CA LEU A 136 -15.04 -11.90 10.06
C LEU A 136 -13.71 -12.61 9.86
N GLY A 137 -13.39 -12.94 8.60
CA GLY A 137 -12.22 -13.73 8.26
C GLY A 137 -11.63 -13.34 6.92
N TYR A 138 -10.34 -13.59 6.74
CA TYR A 138 -9.67 -13.38 5.46
C TYR A 138 -9.19 -14.69 4.87
N THR A 139 -9.25 -14.78 3.54
CA THR A 139 -8.59 -15.84 2.79
C THR A 139 -7.76 -15.21 1.67
N LEU A 140 -6.53 -15.70 1.54
CA LEU A 140 -5.63 -15.41 0.43
C LEU A 140 -5.48 -16.69 -0.41
N ARG A 141 -5.58 -16.56 -1.73
CA ARG A 141 -5.26 -17.64 -2.67
C ARG A 141 -4.48 -17.07 -3.85
N CYS A 142 -3.41 -17.73 -4.25
CA CYS A 142 -2.66 -17.38 -5.45
C CYS A 142 -2.87 -18.45 -6.52
N SER A 143 -3.07 -18.05 -7.76
CA SER A 143 -3.10 -18.93 -8.93
C SER A 143 -2.38 -18.23 -10.07
N GLY A 144 -1.20 -18.74 -10.43
CA GLY A 144 -0.28 -18.03 -11.34
C GLY A 144 0.14 -16.68 -10.77
N ASP A 145 -0.04 -15.62 -11.56
CA ASP A 145 0.20 -14.22 -11.20
C ASP A 145 -1.00 -13.57 -10.50
N THR A 146 -2.10 -14.30 -10.25
CA THR A 146 -3.32 -13.71 -9.73
C THR A 146 -3.51 -14.06 -8.25
N LEU A 147 -3.46 -13.04 -7.41
CA LEU A 147 -3.80 -13.08 -5.99
C LEU A 147 -5.29 -12.74 -5.79
N ARG A 148 -6.03 -13.63 -5.16
CA ARG A 148 -7.38 -13.36 -4.67
C ARG A 148 -7.33 -13.07 -3.17
N LEU A 149 -7.78 -11.88 -2.80
CA LEU A 149 -8.04 -11.48 -1.42
C LEU A 149 -9.55 -11.49 -1.18
N LYS A 150 -10.00 -12.32 -0.23
CA LYS A 150 -11.40 -12.48 0.15
C LYS A 150 -11.58 -12.12 1.62
N LEU A 151 -12.44 -11.16 1.91
CA LEU A 151 -12.98 -10.91 3.24
C LEU A 151 -14.33 -11.61 3.35
N HIS A 152 -14.43 -12.57 4.25
CA HIS A 152 -15.67 -13.23 4.61
C HIS A 152 -16.44 -12.41 5.63
N TRP A 153 -17.75 -12.26 5.39
CA TRP A 153 -18.64 -11.52 6.27
C TRP A 153 -20.05 -12.13 6.30
N GLY A 154 -20.32 -13.02 7.26
CA GLY A 154 -21.64 -13.66 7.37
C GLY A 154 -21.97 -14.43 6.09
N LYS A 155 -23.12 -14.12 5.47
CA LYS A 155 -23.57 -14.68 4.17
C LYS A 155 -23.00 -13.96 2.95
N HIS A 156 -22.07 -13.03 3.12
CA HIS A 156 -21.46 -12.30 2.02
C HIS A 156 -19.95 -12.34 2.10
N SER A 157 -19.31 -11.98 0.99
CA SER A 157 -17.88 -11.71 0.97
C SER A 157 -17.54 -10.52 0.10
N LEU A 158 -16.46 -9.84 0.46
CA LEU A 158 -15.84 -8.82 -0.36
C LEU A 158 -14.57 -9.38 -0.98
N ASN A 159 -14.54 -9.44 -2.31
CA ASN A 159 -13.47 -10.05 -3.07
C ASN A 159 -12.76 -9.02 -3.94
N THR A 160 -11.43 -9.09 -3.97
CA THR A 160 -10.61 -8.43 -4.97
C THR A 160 -9.64 -9.40 -5.62
N ARG A 161 -9.23 -9.08 -6.85
CA ARG A 161 -8.20 -9.80 -7.59
C ARG A 161 -7.08 -8.81 -7.85
N LEU A 162 -5.89 -9.15 -7.37
CA LEU A 162 -4.68 -8.38 -7.55
C LEU A 162 -3.72 -9.19 -8.42
N HIS A 163 -3.07 -8.55 -9.37
CA HIS A 163 -2.01 -9.17 -10.16
C HIS A 163 -0.68 -8.98 -9.43
N VAL A 164 0.02 -10.08 -9.18
CA VAL A 164 1.39 -10.11 -8.69
C VAL A 164 2.29 -9.72 -9.84
N LEU A 165 3.01 -8.61 -9.69
CA LEU A 165 3.90 -8.15 -10.73
C LEU A 165 5.28 -8.76 -10.54
N GLU A 166 5.87 -9.22 -11.64
CA GLU A 166 7.29 -9.55 -11.67
C GLU A 166 8.12 -8.29 -11.44
N VAL A 167 9.14 -8.39 -10.59
CA VAL A 167 10.01 -7.26 -10.24
C VAL A 167 11.45 -7.58 -10.55
N HIS A 168 12.05 -6.72 -11.36
CA HIS A 168 13.49 -6.60 -11.44
C HIS A 168 13.93 -5.61 -10.37
N ARG A 169 14.71 -6.12 -9.41
CA ARG A 169 15.34 -5.32 -8.36
C ARG A 169 16.72 -4.93 -8.82
N VAL A 170 17.01 -3.64 -8.81
CA VAL A 170 18.33 -3.14 -9.19
C VAL A 170 18.87 -2.26 -8.09
N ALA A 171 19.93 -2.74 -7.45
CA ALA A 171 20.72 -1.89 -6.57
C ALA A 171 21.40 -0.81 -7.41
N THR A 172 21.23 0.45 -7.01
CA THR A 172 21.82 1.60 -7.70
C THR A 172 22.16 2.70 -6.70
N ARG A 173 22.65 3.83 -7.19
CA ARG A 173 22.76 5.07 -6.43
C ARG A 173 21.96 6.16 -7.12
N ILE A 174 21.25 6.97 -6.34
CA ILE A 174 20.58 8.18 -6.84
C ILE A 174 20.95 9.35 -5.93
N ALA A 175 21.44 10.43 -6.55
CA ALA A 175 22.02 11.57 -5.83
C ALA A 175 23.12 11.17 -4.84
N GLY A 176 23.87 10.09 -5.16
CA GLY A 176 24.97 9.58 -4.33
C GLY A 176 24.54 8.67 -3.18
N GLU A 177 23.24 8.44 -2.98
CA GLU A 177 22.71 7.56 -1.95
C GLU A 177 22.35 6.19 -2.50
N ALA A 178 22.60 5.13 -1.72
CA ALA A 178 22.19 3.78 -2.10
C ALA A 178 20.67 3.69 -2.22
N ALA A 179 20.19 3.21 -3.36
CA ALA A 179 18.79 3.06 -3.68
C ALA A 179 18.53 1.69 -4.32
N GLU A 180 17.29 1.24 -4.27
CA GLU A 180 16.81 0.06 -4.98
C GLU A 180 15.76 0.52 -5.99
N LEU A 181 16.00 0.31 -7.28
CA LEU A 181 14.98 0.46 -8.29
C LEU A 181 14.19 -0.83 -8.35
N LEU A 182 12.90 -0.73 -8.06
CA LEU A 182 11.94 -1.78 -8.39
C LEU A 182 11.45 -1.50 -9.80
N LEU A 183 11.52 -2.46 -10.70
CA LEU A 183 11.06 -2.31 -12.07
C LEU A 183 10.09 -3.44 -12.37
N PHE A 184 8.86 -3.11 -12.74
CA PHE A 184 7.83 -4.09 -13.04
C PHE A 184 7.02 -3.68 -14.25
N LYS A 185 6.45 -4.66 -14.95
CA LYS A 185 5.62 -4.45 -16.12
C LYS A 185 4.14 -4.42 -15.73
N LEU A 186 3.41 -3.43 -16.23
CA LEU A 186 1.95 -3.42 -16.25
C LEU A 186 1.44 -3.65 -17.67
N ASP A 187 0.61 -4.68 -17.87
CA ASP A 187 -0.03 -4.91 -19.16
C ASP A 187 -1.11 -3.84 -19.42
N SER A 188 -0.82 -2.95 -20.37
CA SER A 188 -1.62 -1.77 -20.70
C SER A 188 -2.99 -2.08 -21.32
N ALA A 189 -3.17 -3.28 -21.89
CA ALA A 189 -4.41 -3.67 -22.56
C ALA A 189 -5.66 -3.70 -21.65
N ARG A 190 -5.48 -3.78 -20.32
CA ARG A 190 -6.60 -3.82 -19.35
C ARG A 190 -6.69 -2.58 -18.47
N HIS A 191 -5.76 -1.62 -18.58
CA HIS A 191 -5.40 -0.74 -17.46
C HIS A 191 -5.31 0.75 -17.79
N LEU A 192 -5.64 1.19 -19.01
CA LEU A 192 -5.72 2.62 -19.35
C LEU A 192 -7.05 2.98 -20.03
N THR A 193 -7.81 3.88 -19.41
CA THR A 193 -8.81 4.72 -20.08
C THR A 193 -8.09 5.85 -20.82
N ARG A 194 -8.13 5.82 -22.16
CA ARG A 194 -7.75 6.89 -23.10
C ARG A 194 -6.30 7.40 -23.02
N ILE A 195 -5.43 6.89 -23.90
CA ILE A 195 -4.40 7.69 -24.58
C ILE A 195 -4.38 7.26 -26.05
N THR A 196 -4.64 8.20 -26.93
CA THR A 196 -4.59 8.05 -28.39
C THR A 196 -3.13 7.89 -28.84
N ASN A 197 -2.84 6.79 -29.56
CA ASN A 197 -1.62 6.53 -30.32
C ASN A 197 -0.31 6.39 -29.51
N GLY A 198 -0.15 5.26 -28.81
CA GLY A 198 1.15 4.81 -28.26
C GLY A 198 0.99 3.73 -27.20
N GLU A 199 1.67 2.59 -27.36
CA GLU A 199 1.74 1.55 -26.32
C GLU A 199 2.59 2.08 -25.16
N THR A 200 1.97 2.33 -24.00
CA THR A 200 2.67 2.78 -22.79
C THR A 200 2.92 1.60 -21.85
N LEU A 201 4.18 1.31 -21.56
CA LEU A 201 4.57 0.44 -20.45
C LEU A 201 4.74 1.32 -19.22
N LEU A 202 3.94 1.10 -18.16
CA LEU A 202 4.14 1.76 -16.88
C LEU A 202 5.04 0.91 -16.00
N VAL A 203 6.25 1.42 -15.75
CA VAL A 203 7.23 0.83 -14.84
C VAL A 203 7.36 1.77 -13.65
N GLY A 204 7.01 1.33 -12.45
CA GLY A 204 7.10 2.17 -11.26
C GLY A 204 8.40 1.92 -10.53
N THR A 205 9.25 2.94 -10.36
CA THR A 205 10.45 2.82 -9.52
C THR A 205 10.13 3.25 -8.10
N ALA A 206 10.72 2.62 -7.08
CA ALA A 206 10.56 3.03 -5.69
C ALA A 206 11.94 3.35 -5.10
N LEU A 207 12.39 4.59 -5.21
CA LEU A 207 13.68 5.02 -4.65
C LEU A 207 13.60 5.08 -3.14
N ARG A 208 14.22 4.12 -2.48
CA ARG A 208 14.33 4.11 -1.02
C ARG A 208 15.45 5.04 -0.55
N LYS A 209 15.07 6.15 0.08
CA LYS A 209 15.94 6.95 0.95
C LYS A 209 15.55 6.67 2.40
N GLY A 210 16.28 5.78 3.06
CA GLY A 210 15.89 5.27 4.39
C GLY A 210 14.51 4.60 4.36
N ALA A 211 13.57 5.08 5.17
CA ALA A 211 12.19 4.56 5.21
C ALA A 211 11.27 5.10 4.10
N GLN A 212 11.67 6.15 3.39
CA GLN A 212 10.82 6.86 2.41
C GLN A 212 11.07 6.32 1.00
N SER A 213 9.99 6.11 0.23
CA SER A 213 10.06 5.67 -1.18
C SER A 213 9.58 6.79 -2.12
N VAL A 214 10.44 7.26 -3.02
CA VAL A 214 10.03 8.15 -4.13
C VAL A 214 9.61 7.29 -5.32
N GLU A 215 8.36 7.45 -5.76
CA GLU A 215 7.81 6.79 -6.93
C GLU A 215 8.07 7.61 -8.21
N LEU A 216 8.76 7.02 -9.20
CA LEU A 216 8.83 7.56 -10.57
C LEU A 216 7.98 6.71 -11.50
N ALA A 217 7.12 7.35 -12.29
CA ALA A 217 6.37 6.70 -13.35
C ALA A 217 7.20 6.68 -14.63
N ILE A 218 7.38 5.51 -15.23
CA ILE A 218 8.06 5.37 -16.50
C ILE A 218 7.01 5.22 -17.60
N HIS A 219 7.17 5.95 -18.69
CA HIS A 219 6.33 5.90 -19.87
C HIS A 219 7.19 5.63 -21.09
N ALA A 220 6.99 4.47 -21.73
CA ALA A 220 7.54 4.21 -23.05
C ALA A 220 6.57 4.71 -24.13
N LYS A 221 7.08 5.38 -25.17
CA LYS A 221 6.30 5.82 -26.32
C LYS A 221 7.07 5.51 -27.60
N ARG A 222 6.41 4.87 -28.57
CA ARG A 222 6.97 4.70 -29.92
C ARG A 222 6.62 5.90 -30.79
N GLN A 223 7.62 6.45 -31.48
CA GLN A 223 7.47 7.51 -32.48
C GLN A 223 8.19 7.08 -33.78
N GLY A 224 7.45 6.47 -34.70
CA GLY A 224 8.02 5.95 -35.95
C GLY A 224 9.04 4.82 -35.73
N SER A 225 10.28 5.06 -36.12
CA SER A 225 11.44 4.17 -35.93
C SER A 225 12.15 4.36 -34.58
N ASN A 226 11.71 5.32 -33.77
CA ASN A 226 12.31 5.62 -32.47
C ASN A 226 11.38 5.22 -31.33
N MET A 227 11.97 4.88 -30.19
CA MET A 227 11.25 4.75 -28.92
C MET A 227 11.81 5.77 -27.93
N GLU A 228 10.90 6.41 -27.20
CA GLU A 228 11.21 7.36 -26.16
C GLU A 228 10.79 6.78 -24.81
N LEU A 229 11.63 6.98 -23.80
CA LEU A 229 11.38 6.59 -22.43
C LEU A 229 11.35 7.84 -21.56
N LEU A 230 10.20 8.13 -20.97
CA LEU A 230 9.98 9.26 -20.08
C LEU A 230 9.87 8.76 -18.64
N PHE A 231 10.64 9.35 -17.74
CA PHE A 231 10.48 9.20 -16.29
C PHE A 231 9.78 10.46 -15.76
N ASP A 232 8.68 10.30 -15.05
CA ASP A 232 7.88 11.37 -14.43
C ASP A 232 7.87 11.21 -12.90
N ASN A 233 8.26 12.28 -12.21
CA ASN A 233 8.33 12.34 -10.75
C ASN A 233 6.98 12.77 -10.15
N ALA A 234 5.97 11.91 -10.31
CA ALA A 234 4.64 12.11 -9.73
C ALA A 234 4.67 12.28 -8.19
N SER A 235 5.71 11.75 -7.53
CA SER A 235 5.92 11.90 -6.09
C SER A 235 6.18 13.33 -5.65
N LEU A 236 6.83 14.16 -6.46
CA LEU A 236 7.13 15.55 -6.11
C LEU A 236 5.84 16.36 -5.94
N ALA A 237 4.99 16.37 -6.97
CA ALA A 237 3.71 17.10 -6.93
C ALA A 237 2.76 16.56 -5.85
N ARG A 238 2.79 15.25 -5.59
CA ARG A 238 2.03 14.65 -4.47
C ARG A 238 2.56 15.12 -3.12
N ALA A 239 3.87 15.04 -2.90
CA ALA A 239 4.50 15.43 -1.66
C ALA A 239 4.28 16.92 -1.36
N GLU A 240 4.37 17.79 -2.38
CA GLU A 240 4.13 19.22 -2.23
C GLU A 240 2.69 19.53 -1.80
N ARG A 241 1.69 18.93 -2.46
CA ARG A 241 0.27 19.10 -2.10
C ARG A 241 0.00 18.66 -0.67
N MET A 242 0.50 17.48 -0.29
CA MET A 242 0.31 16.97 1.07
C MET A 242 1.02 17.83 2.12
N ARG A 243 2.23 18.32 1.82
CA ARG A 243 2.97 19.23 2.71
C ARG A 243 2.18 20.51 2.96
N LYS A 244 1.70 21.17 1.90
CA LYS A 244 0.88 22.39 2.00
C LYS A 244 -0.40 22.14 2.82
N GLN A 245 -1.11 21.04 2.55
CA GLN A 245 -2.32 20.68 3.30
C GLN A 245 -2.03 20.45 4.79
N ARG A 246 -0.92 19.80 5.14
CA ARG A 246 -0.55 19.56 6.54
C ARG A 246 -0.07 20.83 7.25
N GLN A 247 0.63 21.73 6.56
CA GLN A 247 1.00 23.05 7.09
C GLN A 247 -0.24 23.88 7.44
N GLU A 248 -1.24 23.90 6.57
CA GLU A 248 -2.53 24.56 6.82
C GLU A 248 -3.22 23.97 8.06
N GLN A 249 -3.25 22.63 8.17
CA GLN A 249 -3.85 21.94 9.31
C GLN A 249 -3.10 22.21 10.61
N GLU A 250 -1.77 22.27 10.58
CA GLU A 250 -0.95 22.62 11.74
C GLU A 250 -1.31 24.01 12.24
N LYS A 251 -1.37 25.00 11.34
CA LYS A 251 -1.72 26.39 11.67
C LYS A 251 -3.12 26.49 12.29
N MET A 252 -4.10 25.80 11.71
CA MET A 252 -5.46 25.78 12.26
C MET A 252 -5.52 25.15 13.66
N LEU A 253 -4.84 24.02 13.87
CA LEU A 253 -4.83 23.32 15.15
C LEU A 253 -4.08 24.09 16.22
N ALA A 254 -2.95 24.72 15.88
CA ALA A 254 -2.21 25.60 16.79
C ALA A 254 -3.09 26.78 17.25
N GLY A 255 -3.73 27.47 16.32
CA GLY A 255 -4.65 28.55 16.67
C GLY A 255 -5.92 28.10 17.40
N ALA A 256 -6.36 26.84 17.23
CA ALA A 256 -7.44 26.27 18.03
C ALA A 256 -6.98 25.93 19.45
N LEU A 257 -5.77 25.42 19.61
CA LEU A 257 -5.17 25.08 20.90
C LEU A 257 -5.01 26.31 21.80
N GLU A 258 -4.61 27.44 21.21
CA GLU A 258 -4.46 28.72 21.92
C GLU A 258 -5.80 29.29 22.43
N ARG A 259 -6.90 29.02 21.71
CA ARG A 259 -8.24 29.54 22.03
C ARG A 259 -9.05 28.60 22.93
N GLU A 260 -8.67 27.34 23.03
CA GLU A 260 -9.41 26.33 23.79
C GLU A 260 -9.16 26.47 25.29
N LYS A 261 -10.27 26.52 26.04
CA LYS A 261 -10.26 26.69 27.51
C LYS A 261 -10.53 25.38 28.23
N ASP A 262 -11.19 24.43 27.58
CA ASP A 262 -11.46 23.11 28.15
C ASP A 262 -10.22 22.22 28.06
N GLU A 263 -9.68 21.80 29.21
CA GLU A 263 -8.44 21.03 29.29
C GLU A 263 -8.53 19.65 28.60
N ALA A 264 -9.70 19.00 28.60
CA ALA A 264 -9.89 17.72 27.92
C ALA A 264 -9.93 17.87 26.38
N ARG A 265 -10.47 18.98 25.87
CA ARG A 265 -10.39 19.33 24.44
C ARG A 265 -9.00 19.77 24.05
N LYS A 266 -8.35 20.60 24.86
CA LYS A 266 -6.97 21.08 24.66
C LYS A 266 -5.99 19.92 24.54
N SER A 267 -6.08 18.93 25.44
CA SER A 267 -5.29 17.70 25.37
C SER A 267 -5.48 16.95 24.04
N ARG A 268 -6.73 16.79 23.58
CA ARG A 268 -7.05 16.15 22.29
C ARG A 268 -6.50 16.93 21.09
N ILE A 269 -6.60 18.26 21.12
CA ILE A 269 -6.04 19.12 20.07
C ILE A 269 -4.51 19.01 20.05
N ALA A 270 -3.86 19.02 21.22
CA ALA A 270 -2.40 18.88 21.34
C ALA A 270 -1.91 17.54 20.77
N GLN A 271 -2.55 16.41 21.13
CA GLN A 271 -2.24 15.10 20.56
C GLN A 271 -2.41 15.08 19.04
N ARG A 272 -3.47 15.72 18.53
CA ARG A 272 -3.70 15.80 17.08
C ARG A 272 -2.63 16.66 16.39
N LEU A 273 -2.22 17.76 17.01
CA LEU A 273 -1.18 18.65 16.50
C LEU A 273 0.18 17.94 16.42
N GLU A 274 0.54 17.16 17.44
CA GLU A 274 1.75 16.34 17.43
C GLU A 274 1.76 15.34 16.26
N TRP A 275 0.63 14.67 16.03
CA TRP A 275 0.48 13.77 14.89
C TRP A 275 0.64 14.49 13.55
N VAL A 276 0.01 15.66 13.39
CA VAL A 276 0.13 16.47 12.15
C VAL A 276 1.57 16.92 11.93
N ARG A 277 2.30 17.30 12.99
CA ARG A 277 3.72 17.65 12.90
C ARG A 277 4.59 16.48 12.47
N LYS A 278 4.34 15.28 13.02
CA LYS A 278 5.04 14.06 12.61
C LYS A 278 4.79 13.73 11.13
N ASP A 279 3.54 13.80 10.69
CA ASP A 279 3.15 13.67 9.28
C ASP A 279 3.88 14.71 8.40
N LEU A 280 3.89 15.97 8.81
CA LEU A 280 4.52 17.06 8.06
C LEU A 280 6.02 16.84 7.89
N THR A 281 6.72 16.35 8.91
CA THR A 281 8.14 15.98 8.82
C THR A 281 8.36 14.90 7.77
N GLN A 282 7.50 13.86 7.74
CA GLN A 282 7.59 12.80 6.74
C GLN A 282 7.37 13.32 5.31
N TRP A 283 6.33 14.12 5.09
CA TRP A 283 6.05 14.71 3.77
C TRP A 283 7.10 15.71 3.32
N SER A 284 7.70 16.45 4.26
CA SER A 284 8.81 17.36 3.97
C SER A 284 10.06 16.59 3.56
N ALA A 285 10.39 15.49 4.25
CA ALA A 285 11.50 14.61 3.88
C ALA A 285 11.29 13.99 2.48
N LEU A 286 10.08 13.51 2.19
CA LEU A 286 9.74 12.99 0.86
C LEU A 286 9.83 14.07 -0.22
N HIS A 287 9.33 15.28 0.05
CA HIS A 287 9.44 16.40 -0.86
C HIS A 287 10.90 16.74 -1.16
N THR A 288 11.77 16.82 -0.13
CA THR A 288 13.20 17.08 -0.32
C THR A 288 13.87 15.99 -1.16
N ALA A 289 13.56 14.71 -0.88
CA ALA A 289 14.07 13.59 -1.65
C ALA A 289 13.61 13.64 -3.12
N ALA A 290 12.32 13.91 -3.36
CA ALA A 290 11.76 14.01 -4.70
C ALA A 290 12.28 15.25 -5.45
N ALA A 291 12.46 16.38 -4.77
CA ALA A 291 12.90 17.64 -5.38
C ALA A 291 14.38 17.63 -5.81
N ALA A 292 15.18 16.72 -5.25
CA ALA A 292 16.56 16.44 -5.68
C ALA A 292 16.64 15.77 -7.06
N LEU A 293 15.50 15.24 -7.54
CA LEU A 293 15.38 14.64 -8.87
C LEU A 293 14.78 15.64 -9.85
N ARG A 294 15.11 15.49 -11.13
CA ARG A 294 14.39 16.16 -12.21
C ARG A 294 12.92 15.72 -12.20
N GLU A 295 12.06 16.65 -12.56
CA GLU A 295 10.62 16.39 -12.67
C GLU A 295 10.34 15.40 -13.79
N THR A 296 11.00 15.61 -14.94
CA THR A 296 10.93 14.70 -16.08
C THR A 296 12.32 14.41 -16.64
N VAL A 297 12.57 13.17 -17.03
CA VAL A 297 13.79 12.75 -17.76
C VAL A 297 13.38 11.94 -18.98
N THR A 298 13.91 12.30 -20.16
CA THR A 298 13.60 11.59 -21.41
C THR A 298 14.86 10.95 -21.98
N PHE A 299 14.77 9.67 -22.31
CA PHE A 299 15.78 8.92 -23.03
C PHE A 299 15.25 8.56 -24.41
N LYS A 300 16.13 8.59 -25.41
CA LYS A 300 15.83 8.12 -26.77
C LYS A 300 16.61 6.85 -27.01
N SER A 301 15.95 5.85 -27.61
CA SER A 301 16.59 4.59 -27.97
C SER A 301 17.67 4.82 -29.03
N ALA A 302 18.80 4.10 -28.92
CA ALA A 302 19.82 4.08 -29.99
C ALA A 302 19.32 3.37 -31.27
N GLY A 303 18.25 2.59 -31.17
CA GLY A 303 17.60 1.90 -32.27
C GLY A 303 16.48 0.98 -31.77
N ILE A 304 15.75 0.39 -32.71
CA ILE A 304 14.73 -0.63 -32.43
C ILE A 304 15.12 -1.92 -33.16
N GLU A 305 15.24 -3.01 -32.42
CA GLU A 305 15.52 -4.34 -32.92
C GLU A 305 14.24 -5.16 -33.09
N ASP A 306 14.22 -6.04 -34.09
CA ASP A 306 13.18 -7.05 -34.22
C ASP A 306 13.50 -8.27 -33.34
N VAL A 307 12.56 -8.61 -32.45
CA VAL A 307 12.66 -9.74 -31.53
C VAL A 307 11.50 -10.70 -31.73
N ARG A 308 11.73 -11.98 -31.40
CA ARG A 308 10.72 -13.05 -31.56
C ARG A 308 9.57 -12.94 -30.56
N GLN A 309 9.72 -12.18 -29.48
CA GLN A 309 8.68 -11.98 -28.49
C GLN A 309 7.53 -11.15 -29.08
N THR A 310 6.29 -11.51 -28.76
CA THR A 310 5.08 -10.81 -29.25
C THR A 310 4.38 -10.02 -28.17
N ALA A 311 4.74 -10.23 -26.90
CA ALA A 311 4.26 -9.47 -25.77
C ALA A 311 5.26 -8.36 -25.41
N ALA A 312 4.75 -7.26 -24.84
CA ALA A 312 5.62 -6.28 -24.23
C ALA A 312 6.47 -6.93 -23.12
N HIS A 313 7.72 -6.50 -22.97
CA HIS A 313 8.63 -7.04 -21.97
C HIS A 313 9.58 -5.95 -21.50
N LEU A 314 10.11 -6.13 -20.29
CA LEU A 314 11.14 -5.30 -19.72
C LEU A 314 12.33 -6.20 -19.43
N SER A 315 13.49 -5.86 -19.93
CA SER A 315 14.75 -6.46 -19.54
C SER A 315 15.63 -5.40 -18.90
N VAL A 316 16.45 -5.84 -17.97
CA VAL A 316 17.43 -4.98 -17.31
C VAL A 316 18.77 -5.69 -17.40
N ASP A 317 19.67 -5.12 -18.18
CA ASP A 317 21.04 -5.60 -18.24
C ASP A 317 21.85 -4.92 -17.14
N ALA A 318 22.81 -5.67 -16.57
CA ALA A 318 23.53 -5.30 -15.35
C ALA A 318 24.13 -3.88 -15.42
N SER A 319 24.11 -3.21 -14.26
CA SER A 319 24.79 -1.92 -14.09
C SER A 319 26.27 -2.09 -14.42
N ASP A 320 26.80 -1.24 -15.30
CA ASP A 320 28.24 -1.17 -15.50
C ASP A 320 28.92 -0.53 -14.27
N LYS A 321 30.26 -0.52 -14.26
CA LYS A 321 31.07 0.07 -13.18
C LYS A 321 30.84 1.58 -13.02
N ASP A 322 30.27 2.23 -14.03
CA ASP A 322 29.99 3.67 -14.04
C ASP A 322 28.55 3.99 -13.58
N GLY A 323 27.79 2.97 -13.17
CA GLY A 323 26.42 3.13 -12.69
C GLY A 323 25.41 3.37 -13.81
N LYS A 324 25.76 3.06 -15.07
CA LYS A 324 24.80 3.05 -16.18
C LYS A 324 24.01 1.75 -16.17
N LEU A 325 22.72 1.88 -16.36
CA LEU A 325 21.79 0.79 -16.40
C LEU A 325 21.15 0.72 -17.78
N THR A 326 21.24 -0.44 -18.43
CA THR A 326 20.62 -0.63 -19.74
C THR A 326 19.24 -1.24 -19.57
N LEU A 327 18.21 -0.46 -19.90
CA LEU A 327 16.84 -0.92 -19.94
C LEU A 327 16.49 -1.38 -21.36
N GLY A 328 16.12 -2.64 -21.51
CA GLY A 328 15.47 -3.13 -22.73
C GLY A 328 13.96 -3.05 -22.57
N ILE A 329 13.29 -2.30 -23.43
CA ILE A 329 11.83 -2.20 -23.45
C ILE A 329 11.33 -2.76 -24.77
N GLY A 330 10.65 -3.89 -24.66
CA GLY A 330 9.95 -4.52 -25.75
C GLY A 330 8.51 -4.07 -25.83
N LEU A 331 8.08 -3.69 -27.03
CA LEU A 331 6.70 -3.41 -27.41
C LEU A 331 6.35 -4.32 -28.59
N GLY A 332 5.77 -5.48 -28.27
CA GLY A 332 5.56 -6.56 -29.22
C GLY A 332 6.89 -7.11 -29.77
N ARG A 333 7.00 -7.20 -31.09
CA ARG A 333 8.22 -7.67 -31.79
C ARG A 333 9.34 -6.64 -31.87
N LYS A 334 9.19 -5.49 -31.22
CA LYS A 334 10.15 -4.38 -31.29
C LYS A 334 10.79 -4.17 -29.93
N LEU A 335 12.12 -4.26 -29.84
CA LEU A 335 12.89 -4.02 -28.64
C LEU A 335 13.74 -2.76 -28.80
N ALA A 336 13.61 -1.82 -27.87
CA ALA A 336 14.49 -0.67 -27.76
C ALA A 336 15.37 -0.80 -26.51
N ARG A 337 16.65 -0.45 -26.62
CA ARG A 337 17.56 -0.34 -25.48
C ARG A 337 17.80 1.12 -25.13
N PHE A 338 17.78 1.41 -23.83
CA PHE A 338 17.99 2.72 -23.26
C PHE A 338 19.14 2.65 -22.25
N GLU A 339 20.19 3.44 -22.47
CA GLU A 339 21.20 3.67 -21.44
C GLU A 339 20.69 4.74 -20.48
N VAL A 340 20.41 4.30 -19.26
CA VAL A 340 19.91 5.16 -18.18
C VAL A 340 21.05 5.40 -17.20
N SER A 341 21.50 6.65 -17.10
CA SER A 341 22.56 7.05 -16.16
C SER A 341 21.99 7.80 -14.96
N GLU A 342 22.58 7.58 -13.78
CA GLU A 342 22.22 8.30 -12.56
C GLU A 342 22.28 9.82 -12.76
N ALA A 343 23.31 10.31 -13.45
CA ALA A 343 23.52 11.74 -13.71
C ALA A 343 22.33 12.41 -14.40
N SER A 344 21.57 11.67 -15.20
CA SER A 344 20.40 12.18 -15.93
C SER A 344 19.23 12.56 -15.02
N PHE A 345 19.18 12.02 -13.79
CA PHE A 345 18.11 12.32 -12.83
C PHE A 345 18.42 13.48 -11.89
N ARG A 346 19.68 13.90 -11.80
CA ARG A 346 20.07 15.02 -10.93
C ARG A 346 19.70 16.35 -11.59
N LYS A 347 19.18 17.29 -10.80
CA LYS A 347 18.94 18.66 -11.27
C LYS A 347 20.25 19.35 -11.64
#